data_AF-A0A2E3WA07-F1
#
_entry.id   AF-A0A2E3WA07-F1
#
_cell.length_a   1.000
_cell.length_b   1.000
_cell.length_c   1.000
_cell.angle_alpha   90.00
_cell.angle_beta   90.00
_cell.angle_gamma   90.00
#
_symmetry.space_group_name_H-M   'P 1'
#
loop_
_entity.id
_entity.type
_entity.pdbx_description
1 polymer ?
#
loop_
_entity_poly.entity_id
_entity_poly.type
_entity_poly.pdbx_seq_one_letter_code
_entity_poly.pdbx_strand_id
1 'polypeptide(L)' 'MFNAESTDANELKLDEIIAIHKDVPPILIQATLKEVLNSINESELEIWYINQISVPMVDSLVGTLTKEDIESHYQF' A
#
# COMPACT_ATOMS: atom_id res chain seq x y z
N MET A 1 -12.45 -18.63 -42.37
CA MET A 1 -11.98 -19.33 -41.15
C MET A 1 -11.43 -18.27 -40.23
N PHE A 2 -12.08 -18.05 -39.08
CA PHE A 2 -11.57 -17.15 -38.03
C PHE A 2 -10.50 -17.93 -37.25
N ASN A 3 -9.32 -17.33 -37.09
CA ASN A 3 -8.25 -17.89 -36.30
C ASN A 3 -8.69 -17.88 -34.82
N ALA A 4 -8.66 -19.04 -34.16
CA ALA A 4 -8.82 -19.08 -32.71
C ALA A 4 -7.54 -18.51 -32.10
N GLU A 5 -7.65 -17.36 -31.42
CA GLU A 5 -6.59 -16.86 -30.55
C GLU A 5 -6.33 -17.93 -29.49
N SER A 6 -5.11 -18.48 -29.51
CA SER A 6 -4.59 -19.32 -28.45
C SER A 6 -4.41 -18.45 -27.21
N THR A 7 -5.41 -18.42 -26.34
CA THR A 7 -5.29 -17.83 -24.99
C THR A 7 -4.18 -18.59 -24.28
N ASP A 8 -3.03 -17.93 -24.11
CA ASP A 8 -1.88 -18.46 -23.39
C ASP A 8 -2.32 -18.87 -21.99
N ALA A 9 -2.04 -20.12 -21.61
CA ALA A 9 -2.41 -20.71 -20.32
C ALA A 9 -1.64 -20.10 -19.11
N ASN A 10 -1.10 -18.89 -19.27
CA ASN A 10 -0.24 -18.21 -18.33
C ASN A 10 -0.64 -16.75 -18.04
N GLU A 11 -1.78 -16.27 -18.57
CA GLU A 11 -2.38 -15.00 -18.12
C GLU A 11 -3.11 -15.21 -16.80
N LEU A 12 -2.34 -15.29 -15.70
CA LEU A 12 -2.92 -15.19 -14.36
C LEU A 12 -3.56 -13.80 -14.23
N LYS A 13 -4.88 -13.77 -14.00
CA LYS A 13 -5.59 -12.51 -13.82
C LYS A 13 -5.56 -12.08 -12.35
N LEU A 14 -5.37 -10.79 -12.12
CA LEU A 14 -5.22 -10.24 -10.77
C LEU A 14 -6.49 -10.43 -9.91
N ASP A 15 -7.67 -10.47 -10.52
CA ASP A 15 -8.96 -10.73 -9.86
C ASP A 15 -9.14 -12.18 -9.39
N GLU A 16 -8.31 -13.11 -9.88
CA GLU A 16 -8.26 -14.50 -9.42
C GLU A 16 -7.39 -14.66 -8.17
N ILE A 17 -6.58 -13.65 -7.82
CA ILE A 17 -5.77 -13.62 -6.60
C ILE A 17 -6.60 -13.00 -5.48
N ILE A 18 -6.92 -13.78 -4.45
CA ILE A 18 -7.54 -13.26 -3.22
C ILE A 18 -6.50 -12.40 -2.49
N ALA A 19 -6.55 -11.10 -2.71
CA ALA A 19 -5.77 -10.14 -1.92
C ALA A 19 -6.30 -10.17 -0.49
N ILE A 20 -5.49 -10.71 0.43
CA ILE A 20 -5.77 -10.54 1.86
C ILE A 20 -5.38 -9.10 2.19
N HIS A 21 -6.37 -8.27 2.50
CA HIS A 21 -6.11 -7.04 3.23
C HIS A 21 -5.57 -7.49 4.59
N LYS A 22 -4.24 -7.59 4.72
CA LYS A 22 -3.60 -7.61 6.03
C LYS A 22 -4.19 -6.40 6.76
N ASP A 23 -4.57 -6.55 8.03
CA ASP A 23 -5.03 -5.42 8.86
C ASP A 23 -3.87 -4.42 9.00
N VAL A 24 -3.64 -3.65 7.94
CA VAL A 24 -2.65 -2.59 7.84
C VAL A 24 -3.42 -1.32 8.17
N PRO A 25 -3.32 -0.80 9.40
CA PRO A 25 -3.90 0.49 9.70
C PRO A 25 -3.28 1.52 8.76
N PRO A 26 -4.09 2.32 8.06
CA PRO A 26 -3.56 3.36 7.19
C PRO A 26 -2.83 4.40 8.04
N ILE A 27 -1.71 4.88 7.54
CA ILE A 27 -1.02 6.01 8.15
C ILE A 27 -1.70 7.28 7.65
N LEU A 28 -2.11 8.14 8.58
CA LEU A 28 -2.68 9.43 8.20
C LEU A 28 -1.58 10.41 7.80
N ILE A 29 -1.79 11.18 6.74
CA ILE A 29 -0.85 12.23 6.31
C ILE A 29 -0.61 13.29 7.39
N GLN A 30 -1.55 13.41 8.34
CA GLN A 30 -1.43 14.31 9.50
C GLN A 30 -0.59 13.72 10.64
N ALA A 31 -0.21 12.44 10.58
CA ALA A 31 0.61 11.80 11.60
C ALA A 31 2.01 12.40 11.62
N THR A 32 2.60 12.48 12.82
CA THR A 32 3.98 12.90 12.98
C THR A 32 4.92 11.77 12.56
N LEU A 33 6.14 12.14 12.14
CA LEU A 33 7.17 11.15 11.79
C LEU A 33 7.44 10.16 12.94
N LYS A 34 7.38 10.61 14.19
CA LYS A 34 7.59 9.75 15.36
C LYS A 34 6.50 8.68 15.49
N GLU A 35 5.23 9.05 15.30
CA GLU A 35 4.11 8.11 15.33
C GLU A 35 4.25 7.09 14.19
N VAL A 36 4.60 7.56 12.99
CA VAL A 36 4.88 6.72 11.82
C VAL A 36 6.01 5.73 12.09
N LEU A 37 7.14 6.18 12.62
CA LEU A 37 8.28 5.32 12.95
C LEU A 37 7.93 4.28 14.01
N ASN A 38 7.14 4.64 15.02
CA ASN A 38 6.70 3.68 16.03
C ASN A 38 5.82 2.59 15.38
N SER A 39 4.83 2.97 14.58
CA SER A 39 3.95 2.01 13.90
C SER A 39 4.69 1.10 12.90
N ILE A 40 5.68 1.65 12.20
CA ILE A 40 6.52 0.92 11.24
C ILE A 40 7.44 -0.08 11.94
N ASN A 41 8.10 0.32 13.02
CA ASN A 41 9.04 -0.55 13.74
C ASN A 41 8.37 -1.70 14.49
N GLU A 42 7.07 -1.60 14.78
CA GLU A 42 6.27 -2.65 15.41
C GLU A 42 5.64 -3.62 14.39
N SER A 43 5.88 -3.40 13.09
CA SER A 43 5.21 -4.12 12.00
C SER A 43 6.21 -4.85 11.10
N GLU A 44 5.80 -6.00 10.56
CA GLU A 44 6.56 -6.76 9.55
C GLU A 44 6.21 -6.34 8.10
N LEU A 45 5.50 -5.23 7.94
CA LEU A 45 5.11 -4.72 6.62
C LEU A 45 6.30 -4.04 5.94
N GLU A 46 6.32 -4.10 4.61
CA GLU A 46 7.33 -3.45 3.79
C GLU A 46 6.84 -2.12 3.20
N ILE A 47 5.51 -1.94 3.13
CA ILE A 47 4.85 -0.78 2.54
C ILE A 47 3.60 -0.42 3.33
N TRP A 48 3.37 0.88 3.49
CA TRP A 48 2.19 1.44 4.14
C TRP A 48 1.45 2.37 3.21
N TYR A 49 0.12 2.29 3.25
CA TYR A 49 -0.76 3.26 2.60
C TYR A 49 -0.85 4.54 3.42
N ILE A 50 -0.64 5.67 2.75
CA ILE A 50 -0.82 6.99 3.33
C ILE A 50 -2.20 7.50 2.91
N ASN A 51 -3.06 7.73 3.89
CA ASN A 51 -4.40 8.24 3.67
C ASN A 51 -4.52 9.68 4.17
N GLN A 52 -5.40 10.44 3.54
CA GLN A 52 -5.83 11.74 4.01
C GLN A 52 -7.32 11.71 4.32
N ILE A 53 -7.68 12.10 5.54
CA ILE A 53 -9.06 12.43 5.88
C ILE A 53 -9.35 13.83 5.35
N SER A 54 -10.13 13.93 4.28
CA SER A 54 -10.47 15.22 3.65
C SER A 54 -11.81 15.77 4.17
N VAL A 55 -12.75 14.88 4.49
CA VAL A 55 -14.05 15.18 5.08
C VAL A 55 -14.43 14.04 6.03
N PRO A 56 -15.40 14.22 6.95
CA PRO A 56 -15.81 13.15 7.86
C PRO A 56 -16.15 11.86 7.12
N MET A 57 -15.59 10.74 7.58
CA MET A 57 -15.81 9.39 7.03
C MET A 57 -15.34 9.17 5.58
N VAL A 58 -14.52 10.07 5.02
CA VAL A 58 -13.91 9.90 3.70
C VAL A 58 -12.40 9.94 3.84
N ASP A 59 -11.81 8.75 3.68
CA ASP A 59 -10.36 8.56 3.60
C ASP A 59 -9.98 8.40 2.13
N SER A 60 -8.99 9.17 1.68
CA SER A 60 -8.44 9.05 0.33
C SER A 60 -7.01 8.55 0.40
N LEU A 61 -6.66 7.53 -0.38
CA LEU A 61 -5.28 7.11 -0.57
C LEU A 61 -4.53 8.23 -1.30
N VAL A 62 -3.48 8.76 -0.69
CA VAL A 62 -2.66 9.84 -1.27
C VAL A 62 -1.25 9.39 -1.62
N GLY A 63 -0.81 8.23 -1.15
CA GLY A 63 0.48 7.65 -1.52
C GLY A 63 0.82 6.38 -0.77
N THR A 64 2.03 5.90 -1.00
CA THR A 64 2.63 4.79 -0.26
C THR A 64 3.95 5.25 0.36
N LEU A 65 4.33 4.63 1.47
CA LEU A 65 5.58 4.89 2.16
C LEU A 65 6.25 3.55 2.46
N THR A 66 7.56 3.47 2.25
CA THR A 66 8.42 2.37 2.69
C THR A 66 9.36 2.85 3.79
N LYS A 67 10.02 1.90 4.47
CA LYS A 67 11.07 2.25 5.44
C LYS A 67 12.24 2.98 4.78
N GLU A 68 12.62 2.56 3.59
CA GLU A 68 13.70 3.19 2.80
C GLU A 68 13.39 4.64 2.43
N ASP A 69 12.12 4.96 2.11
CA ASP A 69 11.69 6.34 1.84
C ASP A 69 11.95 7.26 3.05
N ILE A 70 11.74 6.75 4.26
CA ILE A 70 11.96 7.51 5.50
C ILE A 70 13.46 7.66 5.78
N GLU A 71 14.21 6.57 5.69
CA GLU A 71 15.65 6.55 5.98
C GLU A 71 16.44 7.43 5.00
N SER A 72 16.08 7.38 3.71
CA SER A 72 16.72 8.19 2.66
C SER A 72 16.45 9.69 2.81
N HIS A 73 15.28 10.08 3.30
CA HIS A 73 14.89 11.49 3.46
C HIS A 73 15.40 12.11 4.76
N TYR A 74 15.52 11.34 5.85
CA TYR A 74 15.84 11.86 7.18
C TYR A 74 17.28 11.62 7.66
N GLN A 75 18.12 10.91 6.90
CA GLN A 75 19.54 10.64 7.20
C GLN A 75 19.81 10.47 8.72
N PHE A 76 19.32 9.38 9.29
CA PHE A 76 19.76 8.89 10.60
C PHE A 76 21.05 8.09 10.51
#